data_AF-A0A966I0N6-F1
#
_entry.id   AF-A0A966I0N6-F1
#
_cell.length_a   1.000
_cell.length_b   1.000
_cell.length_c   1.000
_cell.angle_alpha   90.00
_cell.angle_beta   90.00
_cell.angle_gamma   90.00
#
_symmetry.space_group_name_H-M   'P 1'
#
loop_
_entity.id
_entity.type
_entity.pdbx_description
1 polymer ?
#
loop_
_entity_poly.entity_id
_entity_poly.type
_entity_poly.pdbx_seq_one_letter_code
_entity_poly.pdbx_strand_id
1 'polypeptide(L)'
;MNSAHPHSDDQALTSIEFRMRQAGEWLKLPDGVIETLIAPRRVLEVSIPIRRDDGTRERFTGWRVQHNITRGPAKGGIRYHPSVSRDETVSLAAAMSLKTALMNLPLGGAKGGVAVDPKTLSPAELERVTRRYVSEIFAFLGPDKDVPAPDVGTNAQVMAWVMDQYSIGVGHAVPGVVTGKPLALGGSLGRDSATGRGVVEAAMLVCQANGTSLEGKRVVIQGFGNVGMWAARLAAGWGARIVGIADVGGVISDPRGIDIDALVLATRNGSTSVVDCGIGEVLARGAERSTEV
;
A
#
# COMPACT_ATOMS: atom_id res chain seq x y z
N MET A 1 -23.48 -1.16 -30.71
CA MET A 1 -23.72 -0.74 -29.31
C MET A 1 -22.66 -1.42 -28.47
N ASN A 2 -21.63 -0.67 -28.08
CA ASN A 2 -20.45 -1.18 -27.38
C ASN A 2 -20.83 -1.72 -26.00
N SER A 3 -20.63 -3.03 -25.79
CA SER A 3 -20.58 -3.64 -24.47
C SER A 3 -19.27 -3.21 -23.80
N ALA A 4 -19.38 -2.35 -22.79
CA ALA A 4 -18.28 -2.01 -21.90
C ALA A 4 -17.69 -3.30 -21.31
N HIS A 5 -16.37 -3.45 -21.39
CA HIS A 5 -15.65 -4.46 -20.62
C HIS A 5 -15.91 -4.22 -19.12
N PRO A 6 -16.23 -5.25 -18.32
CA PRO A 6 -16.35 -5.08 -16.88
C PRO A 6 -14.98 -4.65 -16.34
N HIS A 7 -14.96 -3.55 -15.59
CA HIS A 7 -13.76 -3.02 -14.96
C HIS A 7 -13.13 -4.08 -14.03
N SER A 8 -11.79 -4.17 -14.02
CA SER A 8 -10.98 -5.07 -13.19
C SER A 8 -11.32 -5.07 -11.70
N ASP A 9 -11.92 -3.99 -11.21
CA ASP A 9 -12.19 -3.77 -9.79
C ASP A 9 -13.32 -4.66 -9.24
N ASP A 10 -14.29 -4.99 -10.08
CA ASP A 10 -15.41 -5.90 -9.75
C ASP A 10 -14.88 -7.32 -9.47
N GLN A 11 -13.77 -7.69 -10.12
CA GLN A 11 -13.09 -8.97 -9.88
C GLN A 11 -12.39 -9.00 -8.51
N ALA A 12 -11.84 -7.88 -8.03
CA ALA A 12 -11.07 -7.87 -6.78
C ALA A 12 -11.96 -8.01 -5.55
N LEU A 13 -13.13 -7.37 -5.54
CA LEU A 13 -14.11 -7.54 -4.46
C LEU A 13 -14.68 -8.96 -4.51
N THR A 14 -15.17 -9.40 -5.67
CA THR A 14 -15.72 -10.76 -5.85
C THR A 14 -14.70 -11.84 -5.43
N SER A 15 -13.42 -11.65 -5.76
CA SER A 15 -12.36 -12.61 -5.41
C SER A 15 -12.14 -12.74 -3.90
N ILE A 16 -12.10 -11.63 -3.16
CA ILE A 16 -11.89 -11.71 -1.70
C ILE A 16 -13.13 -12.26 -1.00
N GLU A 17 -14.32 -11.87 -1.43
CA GLU A 17 -15.57 -12.40 -0.87
C GLU A 17 -15.67 -13.91 -1.10
N PHE A 18 -15.36 -14.38 -2.30
CA PHE A 18 -15.32 -15.80 -2.63
C PHE A 18 -14.36 -16.58 -1.73
N ARG A 19 -13.14 -16.08 -1.53
CA ARG A 19 -12.15 -16.72 -0.63
C ARG A 19 -12.63 -16.75 0.82
N MET A 20 -13.29 -15.70 1.28
CA MET A 20 -13.86 -15.64 2.62
C MET A 20 -14.99 -16.68 2.78
N ARG A 21 -15.88 -16.81 1.77
CA ARG A 21 -16.94 -17.85 1.76
C ARG A 21 -16.35 -19.25 1.85
N GLN A 22 -15.35 -19.57 1.03
CA GLN A 22 -14.65 -20.85 1.11
C GLN A 22 -14.03 -21.12 2.49
N ALA A 23 -13.39 -20.11 3.09
CA ALA A 23 -12.84 -20.24 4.43
C ALA A 23 -13.95 -20.49 5.48
N GLY A 24 -15.11 -19.84 5.33
CA GLY A 24 -16.28 -20.07 6.18
C GLY A 24 -16.81 -21.50 6.09
N GLU A 25 -16.86 -22.07 4.89
CA GLU A 25 -17.24 -23.47 4.65
C GLU A 25 -16.23 -24.43 5.30
N TRP A 26 -14.93 -24.20 5.14
CA TRP A 26 -13.88 -25.03 5.73
C TRP A 26 -13.91 -25.03 7.25
N LEU A 27 -14.22 -23.87 7.85
CA LEU A 27 -14.37 -23.70 9.29
C LEU A 27 -15.72 -24.17 9.81
N LYS A 28 -16.66 -24.56 8.94
CA LYS A 28 -18.05 -24.93 9.27
C LYS A 28 -18.73 -23.85 10.13
N LEU A 29 -18.57 -22.59 9.72
CA LEU A 29 -19.19 -21.48 10.44
C LEU A 29 -20.73 -21.62 10.43
N PRO A 30 -21.41 -21.24 11.52
CA PRO A 30 -22.86 -21.18 11.52
C PRO A 30 -23.42 -20.24 10.44
N ASP A 31 -24.63 -20.53 10.00
CA ASP A 31 -25.34 -19.75 8.99
C ASP A 31 -25.38 -18.25 9.35
N GLY A 32 -25.12 -17.39 8.37
CA GLY A 32 -25.14 -15.93 8.53
C GLY A 32 -23.90 -15.31 9.18
N VAL A 33 -23.03 -16.10 9.83
CA VAL A 33 -21.77 -15.57 10.39
C VAL A 33 -20.86 -15.06 9.28
N ILE A 34 -20.74 -15.84 8.19
CA ILE A 34 -19.85 -15.48 7.09
C ILE A 34 -20.33 -14.23 6.34
N GLU A 35 -21.65 -14.03 6.19
CA GLU A 35 -22.21 -12.81 5.59
C GLU A 35 -21.85 -11.57 6.41
N THR A 36 -21.88 -11.69 7.74
CA THR A 36 -21.50 -10.59 8.64
C THR A 36 -20.00 -10.27 8.55
N LEU A 37 -19.17 -11.27 8.27
CA LEU A 37 -17.72 -11.08 8.13
C LEU A 37 -17.34 -10.49 6.77
N ILE A 38 -18.08 -10.81 5.71
CA ILE A 38 -17.82 -10.34 4.34
C ILE A 38 -18.30 -8.91 4.14
N ALA A 39 -19.47 -8.56 4.71
CA ALA A 39 -20.03 -7.24 4.52
C ALA A 39 -19.19 -6.16 5.24
N PRO A 40 -18.81 -5.06 4.58
CA PRO A 40 -18.14 -3.97 5.26
C PRO A 40 -19.08 -3.32 6.26
N ARG A 41 -18.58 -3.06 7.48
CA ARG A 41 -19.33 -2.37 8.53
C ARG A 41 -19.80 -0.98 8.10
N ARG A 42 -18.99 -0.26 7.32
CA ARG A 42 -19.29 1.07 6.83
C ARG A 42 -18.50 1.40 5.57
N VAL A 43 -19.15 2.04 4.61
CA VAL A 43 -18.54 2.66 3.43
C VAL A 43 -18.94 4.13 3.42
N LEU A 44 -17.97 5.03 3.56
CA LEU A 44 -18.18 6.47 3.45
C LEU A 44 -17.61 6.95 2.11
N GLU A 45 -18.45 7.56 1.28
CA GLU A 45 -18.04 8.27 0.07
C GLU A 45 -18.15 9.77 0.33
N VAL A 46 -17.14 10.53 -0.09
CA VAL A 46 -17.02 11.96 0.18
C VAL A 46 -16.65 12.74 -1.07
N SER A 47 -17.12 13.98 -1.14
CA SER A 47 -16.74 14.93 -2.18
C SER A 47 -15.60 15.81 -1.71
N ILE A 48 -14.56 15.96 -2.53
CA ILE A 48 -13.35 16.72 -2.21
C ILE A 48 -13.20 17.86 -3.23
N PRO A 49 -13.89 19.00 -3.03
CA PRO A 49 -13.71 20.18 -3.88
C PRO A 49 -12.42 20.91 -3.52
N ILE A 50 -11.62 21.25 -4.52
CA ILE A 50 -10.44 22.11 -4.37
C ILE A 50 -10.47 23.27 -5.37
N ARG A 51 -9.69 24.31 -5.05
CA ARG A 51 -9.27 25.31 -6.03
C ARG A 51 -7.86 24.94 -6.50
N ARG A 52 -7.68 24.81 -7.82
CA ARG A 52 -6.38 24.62 -8.46
C ARG A 52 -5.55 25.90 -8.39
N ASP A 53 -4.25 25.78 -8.64
CA ASP A 53 -3.31 26.91 -8.62
C ASP A 53 -3.63 27.94 -9.73
N ASP A 54 -4.19 27.49 -10.86
CA ASP A 54 -4.69 28.34 -11.95
C ASP A 54 -6.03 29.06 -11.61
N GLY A 55 -6.57 28.80 -10.43
CA GLY A 55 -7.81 29.39 -9.93
C GLY A 55 -9.08 28.63 -10.31
N THR A 56 -9.00 27.61 -11.17
CA THR A 56 -10.14 26.74 -11.51
C THR A 56 -10.59 25.92 -10.31
N ARG A 57 -11.82 25.38 -10.35
CA ARG A 57 -12.37 24.50 -9.33
C ARG A 57 -12.53 23.11 -9.89
N GLU A 58 -12.11 22.14 -9.10
CA GLU A 58 -12.25 20.72 -9.44
C GLU A 58 -12.76 19.97 -8.21
N ARG A 59 -13.42 18.84 -8.47
CA ARG A 59 -13.95 17.95 -7.44
C ARG A 59 -13.41 16.55 -7.67
N PHE A 60 -12.78 15.99 -6.64
CA PHE A 60 -12.44 14.58 -6.58
C PHE A 60 -13.45 13.81 -5.72
N THR A 61 -13.49 12.49 -5.92
CA THR A 61 -14.24 11.56 -5.06
C THR A 61 -13.27 10.82 -4.17
N GLY A 62 -13.60 10.69 -2.89
CA GLY A 62 -12.84 9.88 -1.95
C GLY A 62 -13.71 8.89 -1.20
N TRP A 63 -13.09 7.83 -0.70
CA TRP A 63 -13.74 6.81 0.11
C TRP A 63 -12.98 6.58 1.42
N ARG A 64 -13.70 6.25 2.48
CA ARG A 64 -13.16 5.60 3.68
C ARG A 64 -14.05 4.43 4.06
N VAL A 65 -13.52 3.23 3.95
CA VAL A 65 -14.20 1.98 4.30
C VAL A 65 -13.66 1.47 5.62
N GLN A 66 -14.56 1.15 6.55
CA GLN A 66 -14.27 0.38 7.75
C GLN A 66 -14.95 -0.97 7.57
N HIS A 67 -14.15 -2.01 7.33
CA HIS A 67 -14.67 -3.33 7.01
C HIS A 67 -15.10 -4.08 8.28
N ASN A 68 -14.17 -4.28 9.21
CA ASN A 68 -14.46 -4.92 10.49
C ASN A 68 -13.71 -4.19 11.62
N ILE A 69 -14.38 -3.94 12.74
CA ILE A 69 -13.82 -3.25 13.92
C ILE A 69 -14.00 -4.05 15.21
N THR A 70 -14.34 -5.34 15.11
CA THR A 70 -14.64 -6.18 16.28
C THR A 70 -13.41 -6.38 17.17
N ARG A 71 -12.20 -6.43 16.59
CA ARG A 71 -10.94 -6.63 17.32
C ARG A 71 -10.32 -5.34 17.87
N GLY A 72 -10.86 -4.18 17.54
CA GLY A 72 -10.31 -2.87 17.92
C GLY A 72 -10.45 -1.81 16.82
N PRO A 73 -9.73 -0.68 16.95
CA PRO A 73 -9.78 0.43 16.00
C PRO A 73 -9.47 0.00 14.58
N ALA A 74 -10.09 0.67 13.60
CA ALA A 74 -9.86 0.35 12.20
C ALA A 74 -8.45 0.77 11.77
N LYS A 75 -7.78 -0.05 10.94
CA LYS A 75 -6.43 0.25 10.44
C LYS A 75 -6.37 0.07 8.92
N GLY A 76 -5.90 1.11 8.22
CA GLY A 76 -5.90 1.07 6.76
C GLY A 76 -5.21 2.24 6.09
N GLY A 77 -4.47 1.96 5.01
CA GLY A 77 -3.82 3.01 4.20
C GLY A 77 -4.79 3.93 3.45
N ILE A 78 -4.28 5.05 2.94
CA ILE A 78 -4.96 5.97 2.02
C ILE A 78 -4.25 5.92 0.66
N ARG A 79 -4.97 5.56 -0.39
CA ARG A 79 -4.44 5.46 -1.77
C ARG A 79 -4.85 6.66 -2.62
N TYR A 80 -3.90 7.28 -3.33
CA TYR A 80 -4.18 8.26 -4.37
C TYR A 80 -3.84 7.66 -5.73
N HIS A 81 -4.87 7.35 -6.52
CA HIS A 81 -4.71 6.80 -7.86
C HIS A 81 -5.96 7.14 -8.69
N PRO A 82 -5.87 7.42 -10.00
CA PRO A 82 -7.03 7.75 -10.82
C PRO A 82 -8.06 6.62 -10.92
N SER A 83 -7.65 5.36 -10.75
CA SER A 83 -8.55 4.20 -10.78
C SER A 83 -9.18 3.86 -9.43
N VAL A 84 -8.95 4.62 -8.36
CA VAL A 84 -9.56 4.30 -7.06
C VAL A 84 -11.08 4.27 -7.21
N SER A 85 -11.68 3.16 -6.80
CA SER A 85 -13.12 2.95 -6.80
C SER A 85 -13.63 2.52 -5.42
N ARG A 86 -14.95 2.55 -5.24
CA ARG A 86 -15.62 2.05 -4.04
C ARG A 86 -15.24 0.60 -3.75
N ASP A 87 -15.38 -0.26 -4.75
CA ASP A 87 -15.28 -1.72 -4.57
C ASP A 87 -13.83 -2.17 -4.38
N GLU A 88 -12.87 -1.53 -5.06
CA GLU A 88 -11.45 -1.70 -4.76
C GLU A 88 -11.16 -1.33 -3.29
N THR A 89 -11.69 -0.20 -2.82
CA THR A 89 -11.49 0.25 -1.44
C THR A 89 -12.10 -0.73 -0.43
N VAL A 90 -13.26 -1.31 -0.72
CA VAL A 90 -13.89 -2.35 0.12
C VAL A 90 -13.03 -3.61 0.15
N SER A 91 -12.60 -4.11 -1.01
CA SER A 91 -11.75 -5.29 -1.10
C SER A 91 -10.45 -5.13 -0.30
N LEU A 92 -9.79 -3.97 -0.42
CA LEU A 92 -8.58 -3.67 0.33
C LEU A 92 -8.82 -3.52 1.85
N ALA A 93 -10.00 -3.03 2.27
CA ALA A 93 -10.36 -2.95 3.68
C ALA A 93 -10.65 -4.34 4.30
N ALA A 94 -11.27 -5.23 3.53
CA ALA A 94 -11.44 -6.63 3.89
C ALA A 94 -10.08 -7.33 4.05
N ALA A 95 -9.17 -7.14 3.09
CA ALA A 95 -7.81 -7.65 3.18
C ALA A 95 -7.06 -7.13 4.42
N MET A 96 -7.26 -5.86 4.80
CA MET A 96 -6.70 -5.31 6.04
C MET A 96 -7.27 -5.98 7.29
N SER A 97 -8.56 -6.30 7.32
CA SER A 97 -9.18 -7.01 8.47
C SER A 97 -8.59 -8.40 8.66
N LEU A 98 -8.43 -9.14 7.55
CA LEU A 98 -7.79 -10.45 7.58
C LEU A 98 -6.32 -10.35 7.98
N LYS A 99 -5.59 -9.38 7.43
CA LYS A 99 -4.17 -9.18 7.73
C LYS A 99 -3.92 -8.83 9.20
N THR A 100 -4.69 -7.90 9.78
CA THR A 100 -4.51 -7.54 11.19
C THR A 100 -4.89 -8.71 12.09
N ALA A 101 -5.93 -9.47 11.74
CA ALA A 101 -6.33 -10.66 12.48
C ALA A 101 -5.27 -11.77 12.43
N LEU A 102 -4.70 -12.04 11.25
CA LEU A 102 -3.64 -13.03 11.03
C LEU A 102 -2.37 -12.68 11.82
N MET A 103 -2.01 -11.41 11.86
CA MET A 103 -0.86 -10.91 12.65
C MET A 103 -1.18 -10.74 14.14
N ASN A 104 -2.37 -11.17 14.57
CA ASN A 104 -2.87 -11.05 15.94
C ASN A 104 -2.80 -9.63 16.53
N LEU A 105 -3.00 -8.61 15.70
CA LEU A 105 -3.03 -7.22 16.14
C LEU A 105 -4.42 -6.88 16.72
N PRO A 106 -4.51 -6.03 17.76
CA PRO A 106 -5.78 -5.57 18.34
C PRO A 106 -6.41 -4.47 17.45
N LEU A 107 -6.55 -4.76 16.16
CA LEU A 107 -6.95 -3.81 15.13
C LEU A 107 -7.97 -4.45 14.19
N GLY A 108 -8.97 -3.67 13.83
CA GLY A 108 -9.84 -3.92 12.69
C GLY A 108 -9.17 -3.60 11.36
N GLY A 109 -9.94 -3.73 10.28
CA GLY A 109 -9.49 -3.37 8.93
C GLY A 109 -10.25 -2.19 8.35
N ALA A 110 -9.51 -1.28 7.74
CA ALA A 110 -10.04 -0.17 6.96
C ALA A 110 -9.22 0.03 5.70
N LYS A 111 -9.74 0.86 4.80
CA LYS A 111 -8.98 1.45 3.70
C LYS A 111 -9.61 2.78 3.31
N GLY A 112 -8.79 3.71 2.84
CA GLY A 112 -9.29 4.90 2.19
C GLY A 112 -8.61 5.09 0.84
N GLY A 113 -9.20 5.94 0.02
CA GLY A 113 -8.57 6.38 -1.21
C GLY A 113 -9.27 7.58 -1.81
N VAL A 114 -8.58 8.22 -2.75
CA VAL A 114 -9.09 9.35 -3.54
C VAL A 114 -8.79 9.06 -5.00
N ALA A 115 -9.81 9.19 -5.86
CA ALA A 115 -9.69 9.04 -7.30
C ALA A 115 -8.99 10.28 -7.88
N VAL A 116 -7.65 10.26 -7.85
CA VAL A 116 -6.80 11.37 -8.31
C VAL A 116 -5.44 10.84 -8.76
N ASP A 117 -4.90 11.42 -9.84
CA ASP A 117 -3.49 11.22 -10.19
C ASP A 117 -2.63 12.28 -9.48
N PRO A 118 -1.86 11.91 -8.44
CA PRO A 118 -1.05 12.87 -7.70
C PRO A 118 0.05 13.52 -8.57
N LYS A 119 0.41 12.94 -9.73
CA LYS A 119 1.39 13.54 -10.66
C LYS A 119 0.85 14.75 -11.41
N THR A 120 -0.48 14.88 -11.48
CA THR A 120 -1.15 16.01 -12.15
C THR A 120 -1.37 17.21 -11.24
N LEU A 121 -0.99 17.10 -9.96
CA LEU A 121 -1.17 18.11 -8.94
C LEU A 121 0.17 18.70 -8.51
N SER A 122 0.18 20.00 -8.25
CA SER A 122 1.28 20.62 -7.52
C SER A 122 1.33 20.10 -6.07
N PRO A 123 2.48 20.21 -5.37
CA PRO A 123 2.55 19.85 -3.95
C PRO A 123 1.50 20.59 -3.09
N ALA A 124 1.20 21.85 -3.43
CA ALA A 124 0.22 22.65 -2.71
C ALA A 124 -1.22 22.20 -3.00
N GLU A 125 -1.53 21.81 -4.24
CA GLU A 125 -2.82 21.21 -4.60
C GLU A 125 -3.02 19.87 -3.90
N LEU A 126 -1.99 19.03 -3.86
CA LEU A 126 -2.03 17.74 -3.18
C LEU A 126 -2.26 17.89 -1.67
N GLU A 127 -1.65 18.89 -1.05
CA GLU A 127 -1.91 19.26 0.34
C GLU A 127 -3.39 19.66 0.53
N ARG A 128 -3.94 20.51 -0.34
CA ARG A 128 -5.36 20.92 -0.27
C ARG A 128 -6.31 19.73 -0.41
N VAL A 129 -6.05 18.82 -1.34
CA VAL A 129 -6.80 17.55 -1.49
C VAL A 129 -6.75 16.75 -0.19
N THR A 130 -5.56 16.57 0.36
CA THR A 130 -5.34 15.78 1.58
C THR A 130 -6.10 16.38 2.76
N ARG A 131 -5.96 17.68 3.00
CA ARG A 131 -6.62 18.39 4.10
C ARG A 131 -8.14 18.36 3.97
N ARG A 132 -8.65 18.57 2.75
CA ARG A 132 -10.09 18.52 2.51
C ARG A 132 -10.62 17.11 2.74
N TYR A 133 -9.96 16.08 2.21
CA TYR A 133 -10.33 14.67 2.45
C TYR A 133 -10.38 14.32 3.93
N VAL A 134 -9.36 14.71 4.71
CA VAL A 134 -9.31 14.47 6.17
C VAL A 134 -10.47 15.15 6.89
N SER A 135 -10.85 16.35 6.45
CA SER A 135 -11.99 17.08 7.02
C SER A 135 -13.32 16.35 6.78
N GLU A 136 -13.51 15.79 5.58
CA GLU A 136 -14.72 15.03 5.24
C GLU A 136 -14.86 13.71 6.02
N ILE A 137 -13.73 13.07 6.37
CA ILE A 137 -13.72 11.80 7.11
C ILE A 137 -13.47 11.99 8.61
N PHE A 138 -13.38 13.24 9.08
CA PHE A 138 -12.89 13.61 10.41
C PHE A 138 -13.59 12.86 11.56
N ALA A 139 -14.93 12.74 11.49
CA ALA A 139 -15.74 12.10 12.54
C ALA A 139 -15.38 10.63 12.79
N PHE A 140 -14.73 9.97 11.83
CA PHE A 140 -14.33 8.57 11.90
C PHE A 140 -12.89 8.38 12.35
N LEU A 141 -12.05 9.41 12.22
CA LEU A 141 -10.65 9.36 12.58
C LEU A 141 -10.45 9.48 14.10
N GLY A 142 -9.44 8.76 14.58
CA GLY A 142 -9.00 8.84 15.96
C GLY A 142 -8.04 7.71 16.29
N PRO A 143 -7.10 7.92 17.24
CA PRO A 143 -6.15 6.89 17.65
C PRO A 143 -6.83 5.61 18.16
N ASP A 144 -8.05 5.75 18.68
CA ASP A 144 -8.93 4.72 19.23
C ASP A 144 -10.13 4.37 18.33
N LYS A 145 -10.19 4.93 17.10
CA LYS A 145 -11.32 4.73 16.17
C LYS A 145 -10.89 4.21 14.82
N ASP A 146 -10.10 4.99 14.10
CA ASP A 146 -9.61 4.68 12.77
C ASP A 146 -8.28 5.40 12.53
N VAL A 147 -7.25 4.62 12.24
CA VAL A 147 -5.87 5.09 12.14
C VAL A 147 -5.34 4.87 10.72
N PRO A 148 -5.26 5.92 9.88
CA PRO A 148 -4.75 5.78 8.53
C PRO A 148 -3.26 5.44 8.42
N ALA A 149 -2.80 5.19 7.20
CA ALA A 149 -1.40 4.94 6.84
C ALA A 149 -1.13 5.35 5.39
N PRO A 150 0.14 5.36 4.95
CA PRO A 150 0.45 5.45 3.53
C PRO A 150 -0.04 4.24 2.75
N ASP A 151 -0.29 4.45 1.47
CA ASP A 151 -0.49 3.44 0.42
C ASP A 151 0.01 4.01 -0.93
N VAL A 152 -0.36 3.41 -2.06
CA VAL A 152 0.03 3.88 -3.39
C VAL A 152 -0.38 5.35 -3.56
N GLY A 153 0.55 6.18 -4.05
CA GLY A 153 0.33 7.62 -4.24
C GLY A 153 0.36 8.48 -2.97
N THR A 154 0.61 7.90 -1.80
CA THR A 154 0.80 8.65 -0.54
C THR A 154 2.07 8.23 0.18
N ASN A 155 2.57 9.08 1.08
CA ASN A 155 3.87 8.91 1.73
C ASN A 155 3.89 9.61 3.10
N ALA A 156 5.07 9.70 3.72
CA ALA A 156 5.24 10.35 5.02
C ALA A 156 4.80 11.83 5.03
N GLN A 157 5.00 12.57 3.93
CA GLN A 157 4.53 13.96 3.82
C GLN A 157 2.99 14.03 3.86
N VAL A 158 2.30 13.16 3.12
CA VAL A 158 0.83 13.07 3.17
C VAL A 158 0.36 12.74 4.59
N MET A 159 1.03 11.82 5.29
CA MET A 159 0.67 11.48 6.67
C MET A 159 0.94 12.64 7.65
N ALA A 160 1.92 13.50 7.39
CA ALA A 160 2.13 14.72 8.15
C ALA A 160 0.93 15.66 8.01
N TRP A 161 0.43 15.89 6.79
CA TRP A 161 -0.78 16.69 6.56
C TRP A 161 -2.03 16.07 7.16
N VAL A 162 -2.17 14.74 7.13
CA VAL A 162 -3.28 14.03 7.79
C VAL A 162 -3.25 14.27 9.30
N MET A 163 -2.08 14.12 9.93
CA MET A 163 -1.91 14.34 11.36
C MET A 163 -2.22 15.80 11.74
N ASP A 164 -1.67 16.74 10.97
CA ASP A 164 -1.83 18.17 11.20
C ASP A 164 -3.29 18.62 11.05
N GLN A 165 -3.94 18.25 9.95
CA GLN A 165 -5.34 18.62 9.71
C GLN A 165 -6.29 18.06 10.77
N TYR A 166 -6.08 16.81 11.20
CA TYR A 166 -6.86 16.26 12.29
C TYR A 166 -6.60 16.99 13.61
N SER A 167 -5.32 17.25 13.92
CA SER A 167 -4.90 17.94 15.15
C SER A 167 -5.50 19.35 15.25
N ILE A 168 -5.54 20.09 14.14
CA ILE A 168 -6.23 21.38 14.04
C ILE A 168 -7.72 21.22 14.35
N GLY A 169 -8.38 20.21 13.77
CA GLY A 169 -9.80 19.96 13.98
C GLY A 169 -10.17 19.60 15.43
N VAL A 170 -9.29 18.91 16.16
CA VAL A 170 -9.49 18.59 17.59
C VAL A 170 -8.92 19.62 18.56
N GLY A 171 -8.18 20.62 18.07
CA GLY A 171 -7.60 21.71 18.86
C GLY A 171 -6.33 21.36 19.65
N HIS A 172 -5.69 20.22 19.39
CA HIS A 172 -4.41 19.84 20.00
C HIS A 172 -3.68 18.79 19.15
N ALA A 173 -2.37 18.61 19.37
CA ALA A 173 -1.58 17.65 18.62
C ALA A 173 -1.97 16.19 18.96
N VAL A 174 -2.35 15.41 17.95
CA VAL A 174 -2.68 13.98 18.09
C VAL A 174 -1.81 13.14 17.14
N PRO A 175 -0.53 12.87 17.48
CA PRO A 175 0.35 12.07 16.63
C PRO A 175 -0.19 10.67 16.33
N GLY A 176 -0.96 10.09 17.26
CA GLY A 176 -1.49 8.72 17.15
C GLY A 176 -2.59 8.52 16.11
N VAL A 177 -3.14 9.59 15.53
CA VAL A 177 -4.25 9.48 14.56
C VAL A 177 -3.83 8.80 13.25
N VAL A 178 -2.55 8.82 12.90
CA VAL A 178 -2.04 8.26 11.65
C VAL A 178 -0.64 7.66 11.83
N THR A 179 -0.36 6.59 11.09
CA THR A 179 0.96 5.92 11.09
C THR A 179 1.74 6.24 9.82
N GLY A 180 3.05 5.95 9.80
CA GLY A 180 3.89 6.24 8.62
C GLY A 180 4.24 7.73 8.47
N LYS A 181 4.21 8.48 9.58
CA LYS A 181 4.64 9.88 9.67
C LYS A 181 6.17 10.01 9.57
N PRO A 182 6.70 11.20 9.27
CA PRO A 182 8.13 11.49 9.42
C PRO A 182 8.59 11.29 10.87
N LEU A 183 9.87 10.98 11.07
CA LEU A 183 10.44 10.78 12.41
C LEU A 183 10.23 12.00 13.32
N ALA A 184 10.40 13.20 12.77
CA ALA A 184 10.19 14.47 13.49
C ALA A 184 8.76 14.65 14.04
N LEU A 185 7.78 13.91 13.51
CA LEU A 185 6.37 13.97 13.93
C LEU A 185 5.93 12.68 14.66
N GLY A 186 6.86 11.94 15.25
CA GLY A 186 6.55 10.68 15.95
C GLY A 186 6.35 9.50 14.99
N GLY A 187 7.08 9.51 13.87
CA GLY A 187 7.27 8.33 13.02
C GLY A 187 8.11 7.26 13.73
N SER A 188 7.98 6.00 13.28
CA SER A 188 8.78 4.90 13.84
C SER A 188 10.04 4.67 13.01
N LEU A 189 11.17 4.48 13.68
CA LEU A 189 12.35 3.88 13.06
C LEU A 189 12.01 2.50 12.49
N GLY A 190 12.66 2.15 11.37
CA GLY A 190 12.45 0.87 10.69
C GLY A 190 11.14 0.76 9.90
N ARG A 191 10.26 1.76 9.92
CA ARG A 191 8.98 1.73 9.18
C ARG A 191 9.18 1.53 7.67
N ASP A 192 10.21 2.14 7.11
CA ASP A 192 10.49 2.11 5.67
C ASP A 192 10.91 0.71 5.21
N SER A 193 11.73 0.02 6.02
CA SER A 193 12.22 -1.31 5.71
C SER A 193 11.28 -2.44 6.16
N ALA A 194 10.33 -2.17 7.04
CA ALA A 194 9.50 -3.19 7.70
C ALA A 194 8.84 -4.20 6.73
N THR A 195 8.25 -3.75 5.62
CA THR A 195 7.60 -4.66 4.68
C THR A 195 8.62 -5.52 3.93
N GLY A 196 9.71 -4.94 3.43
CA GLY A 196 10.77 -5.69 2.75
C GLY A 196 11.45 -6.67 3.70
N ARG A 197 11.67 -6.26 4.96
CA ARG A 197 12.17 -7.11 6.03
C ARG A 197 11.25 -8.31 6.30
N GLY A 198 9.94 -8.09 6.40
CA GLY A 198 8.98 -9.16 6.60
C GLY A 198 8.98 -10.19 5.47
N VAL A 199 9.18 -9.77 4.21
CA VAL A 199 9.33 -10.69 3.07
C VAL A 199 10.55 -11.59 3.25
N VAL A 200 11.70 -11.00 3.58
CA VAL A 200 12.95 -11.74 3.78
C VAL A 200 12.88 -12.65 4.99
N GLU A 201 12.30 -12.19 6.11
CA GLU A 201 12.11 -13.01 7.31
C GLU A 201 11.18 -14.20 7.05
N ALA A 202 10.08 -14.01 6.32
CA ALA A 202 9.22 -15.12 5.91
C ALA A 202 9.98 -16.15 5.06
N ALA A 203 10.78 -15.69 4.08
CA ALA A 203 11.62 -16.57 3.28
C ALA A 203 12.68 -17.32 4.11
N MET A 204 13.27 -16.65 5.11
CA MET A 204 14.20 -17.28 6.05
C MET A 204 13.53 -18.39 6.87
N LEU A 205 12.33 -18.14 7.40
CA LEU A 205 11.58 -19.15 8.17
C LEU A 205 11.27 -20.39 7.30
N VAL A 206 10.91 -20.20 6.03
CA VAL A 206 10.72 -21.31 5.08
C VAL A 206 12.02 -22.05 4.82
N CYS A 207 13.14 -21.35 4.65
CA CYS A 207 14.44 -22.01 4.49
C CYS A 207 14.80 -22.86 5.72
N GLN A 208 14.62 -22.31 6.92
CA GLN A 208 14.90 -22.98 8.19
C GLN A 208 14.03 -24.23 8.38
N ALA A 209 12.73 -24.14 8.07
CA ALA A 209 11.82 -25.29 8.12
C ALA A 209 12.24 -26.43 7.18
N ASN A 210 12.97 -26.11 6.11
CA ASN A 210 13.52 -27.09 5.16
C ASN A 210 15.00 -27.45 5.45
N GLY A 211 15.55 -27.05 6.61
CA GLY A 211 16.94 -27.34 6.97
C GLY A 211 17.99 -26.58 6.13
N THR A 212 17.64 -25.43 5.58
CA THR A 212 18.54 -24.59 4.76
C THR A 212 18.56 -23.13 5.24
N SER A 213 19.41 -22.28 4.65
CA SER A 213 19.49 -20.84 4.92
C SER A 213 19.37 -20.02 3.63
N LEU A 214 19.26 -18.69 3.71
CA LEU A 214 19.33 -17.83 2.51
C LEU A 214 20.73 -17.75 1.91
N GLU A 215 21.75 -18.15 2.66
CA GLU A 215 23.15 -18.04 2.26
C GLU A 215 23.43 -18.81 0.96
N GLY A 216 24.02 -18.13 -0.02
CA GLY A 216 24.33 -18.68 -1.34
C GLY A 216 23.12 -18.92 -2.25
N LYS A 217 21.88 -18.77 -1.77
CA LYS A 217 20.68 -18.96 -2.61
C LYS A 217 20.56 -17.85 -3.65
N ARG A 218 20.17 -18.22 -4.86
CA ARG A 218 19.88 -17.29 -5.96
C ARG A 218 18.47 -16.74 -5.80
N VAL A 219 18.33 -15.42 -5.80
CA VAL A 219 17.06 -14.72 -5.60
C VAL A 219 16.79 -13.80 -6.78
N VAL A 220 15.54 -13.79 -7.23
CA VAL A 220 15.01 -12.85 -8.24
C VAL A 220 13.91 -12.03 -7.59
N ILE A 221 13.92 -10.72 -7.83
CA ILE A 221 12.95 -9.79 -7.24
C ILE A 221 12.19 -9.06 -8.34
N GLN A 222 10.85 -9.09 -8.27
CA GLN A 222 9.99 -8.31 -9.13
C GLN A 222 9.51 -7.07 -8.39
N GLY A 223 9.77 -5.90 -8.98
CA GLY A 223 9.53 -4.58 -8.44
C GLY A 223 10.71 -4.07 -7.61
N PHE A 224 11.29 -2.93 -7.99
CA PHE A 224 12.38 -2.27 -7.24
C PHE A 224 11.95 -0.96 -6.55
N GLY A 225 10.67 -0.88 -6.16
CA GLY A 225 10.17 0.18 -5.27
C GLY A 225 10.59 -0.05 -3.81
N ASN A 226 9.98 0.68 -2.85
CA ASN A 226 10.36 0.61 -1.43
C ASN A 226 10.45 -0.83 -0.88
N VAL A 227 9.46 -1.68 -1.15
CA VAL A 227 9.45 -3.07 -0.63
C VAL A 227 10.56 -3.91 -1.24
N GLY A 228 10.65 -3.95 -2.58
CA GLY A 228 11.59 -4.82 -3.28
C GLY A 228 13.05 -4.40 -3.10
N MET A 229 13.32 -3.10 -3.05
CA MET A 229 14.66 -2.56 -2.76
C MET A 229 15.13 -2.95 -1.35
N TRP A 230 14.28 -2.80 -0.32
CA TRP A 230 14.61 -3.27 1.03
C TRP A 230 14.72 -4.80 1.11
N ALA A 231 13.87 -5.55 0.41
CA ALA A 231 13.95 -7.00 0.36
C ALA A 231 15.26 -7.46 -0.30
N ALA A 232 15.68 -6.84 -1.41
CA ALA A 232 16.94 -7.12 -2.10
C ALA A 232 18.14 -6.87 -1.19
N ARG A 233 18.17 -5.68 -0.56
CA ARG A 233 19.26 -5.26 0.30
C ARG A 233 19.40 -6.16 1.53
N LEU A 234 18.27 -6.48 2.17
CA LEU A 234 18.27 -7.35 3.34
C LEU A 234 18.64 -8.78 2.96
N ALA A 235 18.03 -9.36 1.93
CA ALA A 235 18.36 -10.71 1.48
C ALA A 235 19.85 -10.85 1.11
N ALA A 236 20.43 -9.86 0.42
CA ALA A 236 21.87 -9.80 0.16
C ALA A 236 22.70 -9.75 1.45
N GLY A 237 22.30 -8.93 2.43
CA GLY A 237 22.93 -8.87 3.75
C GLY A 237 22.85 -10.18 4.54
N TRP A 238 21.86 -11.03 4.27
CA TRP A 238 21.74 -12.39 4.82
C TRP A 238 22.45 -13.46 3.96
N GLY A 239 23.29 -13.06 3.01
CA GLY A 239 24.12 -13.95 2.20
C GLY A 239 23.44 -14.49 0.94
N ALA A 240 22.22 -14.06 0.61
CA ALA A 240 21.59 -14.42 -0.66
C ALA A 240 22.27 -13.71 -1.83
N ARG A 241 22.29 -14.36 -2.99
CA ARG A 241 22.76 -13.76 -4.24
C ARG A 241 21.57 -13.25 -5.04
N ILE A 242 21.41 -11.94 -5.13
CA ILE A 242 20.37 -11.35 -6.00
C ILE A 242 20.85 -11.46 -7.44
N VAL A 243 20.25 -12.36 -8.23
CA VAL A 243 20.70 -12.64 -9.60
C VAL A 243 19.83 -11.98 -10.66
N GLY A 244 18.67 -11.45 -10.30
CA GLY A 244 17.79 -10.76 -11.22
C GLY A 244 16.85 -9.79 -10.53
N ILE A 245 16.60 -8.65 -11.17
CA ILE A 245 15.64 -7.65 -10.69
C ILE A 245 14.82 -7.17 -11.89
N ALA A 246 13.50 -7.14 -11.71
CA ALA A 246 12.56 -6.61 -12.69
C ALA A 246 11.86 -5.36 -12.15
N ASP A 247 11.57 -4.38 -13.00
CA ASP A 247 10.61 -3.31 -12.74
C ASP A 247 9.80 -2.98 -14.00
N VAL A 248 9.05 -1.87 -13.96
CA VAL A 248 8.19 -1.43 -15.08
C VAL A 248 8.96 -1.18 -16.38
N GLY A 249 10.26 -0.86 -16.31
CA GLY A 249 11.09 -0.57 -17.47
C GLY A 249 11.89 -1.77 -17.98
N GLY A 250 11.90 -2.91 -17.27
CA GLY A 250 12.48 -4.15 -17.78
C GLY A 250 13.10 -5.06 -16.71
N VAL A 251 14.02 -5.91 -17.15
CA VAL A 251 14.67 -6.95 -16.33
C VAL A 251 16.18 -6.88 -16.51
N ILE A 252 16.91 -6.84 -15.39
CA ILE A 252 18.35 -6.99 -15.33
C ILE A 252 18.73 -8.32 -14.66
N SER A 253 19.89 -8.86 -15.01
CA SER A 253 20.43 -10.10 -14.46
C SER A 253 21.95 -10.03 -14.32
N ASP A 254 22.49 -10.58 -13.23
CA ASP A 254 23.91 -10.96 -13.15
C ASP A 254 23.99 -12.29 -12.37
N PRO A 255 24.41 -13.40 -13.01
CA PRO A 255 24.57 -14.69 -12.34
C PRO A 255 25.54 -14.68 -11.15
N ARG A 256 26.46 -13.70 -11.09
CA ARG A 256 27.42 -13.51 -9.99
C ARG A 256 26.83 -12.69 -8.84
N GLY A 257 25.76 -11.95 -9.08
CA GLY A 257 25.07 -11.10 -8.11
C GLY A 257 25.02 -9.65 -8.57
N ILE A 258 23.86 -9.02 -8.38
CA ILE A 258 23.62 -7.60 -8.66
C ILE A 258 24.05 -6.79 -7.43
N ASP A 259 24.85 -5.76 -7.64
CA ASP A 259 25.21 -4.80 -6.59
C ASP A 259 24.01 -3.90 -6.26
N ILE A 260 23.38 -4.20 -5.13
CA ILE A 260 22.16 -3.51 -4.68
C ILE A 260 22.44 -2.08 -4.23
N ASP A 261 23.59 -1.81 -3.61
CA ASP A 261 23.91 -0.47 -3.13
C ASP A 261 24.23 0.46 -4.32
N ALA A 262 24.91 -0.05 -5.34
CA ALA A 262 25.10 0.66 -6.61
C ALA A 262 23.77 0.95 -7.31
N LEU A 263 22.85 -0.03 -7.33
CA LEU A 263 21.53 0.14 -7.93
C LEU A 263 20.69 1.20 -7.22
N VAL A 264 20.71 1.19 -5.87
CA VAL A 264 20.05 2.22 -5.06
C VAL A 264 20.64 3.61 -5.32
N LEU A 265 21.96 3.72 -5.48
CA LEU A 265 22.62 4.98 -5.79
C LEU A 265 22.21 5.49 -7.17
N ALA A 266 22.16 4.63 -8.19
CA ALA A 266 21.73 4.99 -9.53
C ALA A 266 20.28 5.52 -9.56
N THR A 267 19.34 4.84 -8.87
CA THR A 267 17.95 5.32 -8.76
C THR A 267 17.85 6.67 -8.05
N ARG A 268 18.70 6.93 -7.04
CA ARG A 268 18.76 8.24 -6.37
C ARG A 268 19.32 9.35 -7.25
N ASN A 269 20.20 9.00 -8.19
CA ASN A 269 20.81 9.94 -9.13
C ASN A 269 19.95 10.19 -10.39
N GLY A 270 18.71 9.68 -10.42
CA GLY A 270 17.73 10.01 -11.45
C GLY A 270 17.41 8.89 -12.43
N SER A 271 17.98 7.69 -12.31
CA SER A 271 17.56 6.55 -13.12
C SER A 271 16.11 6.18 -12.81
N THR A 272 15.28 6.11 -13.86
CA THR A 272 13.84 5.85 -13.73
C THR A 272 13.47 4.36 -13.72
N SER A 273 14.38 3.50 -14.16
CA SER A 273 14.24 2.04 -14.15
C SER A 273 15.58 1.34 -13.91
N VAL A 274 15.52 0.08 -13.45
CA VAL A 274 16.69 -0.80 -13.29
C VAL A 274 17.51 -0.97 -14.57
N VAL A 275 16.88 -0.93 -15.76
CA VAL A 275 17.60 -1.06 -17.04
C VAL A 275 18.37 0.19 -17.46
N ASP A 276 18.14 1.31 -16.77
CA ASP A 276 18.81 2.61 -17.01
C ASP A 276 19.99 2.84 -16.05
N CYS A 277 20.24 1.89 -15.14
CA CYS A 277 21.26 2.03 -14.10
C CYS A 277 22.67 1.60 -14.56
N GLY A 278 22.79 0.94 -15.72
CA GLY A 278 24.07 0.41 -16.21
C GLY A 278 24.65 -0.73 -15.37
N ILE A 279 23.80 -1.42 -14.59
CA ILE A 279 24.18 -2.50 -13.67
C ILE A 279 23.54 -3.80 -14.14
N GLY A 280 24.36 -4.85 -14.25
CA GLY A 280 23.94 -6.15 -14.75
C GLY A 280 23.68 -6.17 -16.26
N GLU A 281 23.37 -7.34 -16.78
CA GLU A 281 22.94 -7.55 -18.15
C GLU A 281 21.43 -7.27 -18.29
N VAL A 282 21.05 -6.45 -19.26
CA VAL A 282 19.62 -6.20 -19.57
C VAL A 282 19.09 -7.39 -20.36
N LEU A 283 18.21 -8.18 -19.74
CA LEU A 283 17.58 -9.35 -20.38
C LEU A 283 16.35 -8.97 -21.19
N ALA A 284 15.62 -7.95 -20.74
CA ALA A 284 14.44 -7.44 -21.42
C ALA A 284 14.22 -5.97 -21.06
N ARG A 285 13.69 -5.20 -22.00
CA ARG A 285 13.13 -3.87 -21.73
C ARG A 285 11.61 -3.98 -21.73
N GLY A 286 10.97 -3.28 -20.79
CA GLY A 286 9.52 -3.23 -20.68
C GLY A 286 8.93 -2.65 -21.96
N ALA A 287 7.87 -3.27 -22.47
CA ALA A 287 7.02 -2.62 -23.46
C ALA A 287 6.31 -1.43 -22.78
N GLU A 288 6.00 -0.38 -23.53
CA GLU A 288 5.01 0.60 -23.09
C GLU A 288 3.72 -0.18 -22.73
N ARG A 289 3.40 -0.28 -21.42
CA ARG A 289 2.28 -1.03 -20.76
C ARG A 289 2.67 -2.39 -20.14
N SER A 290 3.31 -2.37 -18.96
CA SER A 290 3.50 -3.58 -18.12
C SER A 290 2.38 -3.82 -17.09
N THR A 291 1.18 -3.25 -17.28
CA THR A 291 0.03 -3.43 -16.36
C THR A 291 -1.16 -4.15 -16.97
N GLU A 292 -1.00 -4.81 -18.13
CA GLU A 292 -2.01 -5.72 -18.68
C GLU A 292 -1.61 -7.17 -18.39
N VAL A 293 -1.79 -7.60 -17.13
CA VAL A 293 -1.99 -9.01 -16.73
C VAL A 293 -3.09 -9.05 -15.69
#